data_AF-A0A2S9H328-F1
#
_entry.id   AF-A0A2S9H328-F1
#
_cell.length_a   1.000
_cell.length_b   1.000
_cell.length_c   1.000
_cell.angle_alpha   90.00
_cell.angle_beta   90.00
_cell.angle_gamma   90.00
#
_symmetry.space_group_name_H-M   'P 1'
#
loop_
_entity.id
_entity.type
_entity.pdbx_description
1 polymer ?
#
loop_
_entity_poly.entity_id
_entity_poly.type
_entity_poly.pdbx_seq_one_letter_code
_entity_poly.pdbx_strand_id
1 'polypeptide(L)'
;MIINLESVADVGFAVRATRRSSGIRIDDMAGICKVSKQFVSDVEHGKETVQMGLTLKMLSDLGIRVFLDIPPSAEQMFTELKKSGGLKPAGFATTAKIKRSGGVDPLTPASRTRSR
;
A
#
# COMPACT_ATOMS: atom_id res chain seq x y z
N MET A 1 -13.36 -14.36 -16.22
CA MET A 1 -14.55 -14.02 -15.42
C MET A 1 -14.48 -12.55 -15.07
N ILE A 2 -15.60 -11.82 -15.15
CA ILE A 2 -15.72 -10.42 -14.70
C ILE A 2 -16.65 -10.44 -13.49
N ILE A 3 -16.29 -9.74 -12.42
CA ILE A 3 -17.09 -9.59 -11.21
C ILE A 3 -17.43 -8.13 -11.02
N ASN A 4 -18.61 -7.85 -10.45
CA ASN A 4 -18.92 -6.52 -9.95
C ASN A 4 -18.15 -6.29 -8.64
N LEU A 5 -17.72 -5.06 -8.41
CA LEU A 5 -16.89 -4.70 -7.26
C LEU A 5 -17.70 -3.75 -6.37
N GLU A 6 -18.45 -4.33 -5.45
CA GLU A 6 -19.35 -3.61 -4.54
C GLU A 6 -18.67 -3.30 -3.20
N SER A 7 -17.63 -4.08 -2.86
CA SER A 7 -16.88 -3.96 -1.61
C SER A 7 -15.41 -4.33 -1.76
N VAL A 8 -14.62 -3.98 -0.74
CA VAL A 8 -13.21 -4.41 -0.65
C VAL A 8 -13.10 -5.94 -0.46
N ALA A 9 -14.15 -6.59 0.07
CA ALA A 9 -14.19 -8.04 0.19
C ALA A 9 -14.17 -8.74 -1.18
N ASP A 10 -14.78 -8.17 -2.21
CA ASP A 10 -14.78 -8.74 -3.57
C ASP A 10 -13.35 -8.84 -4.13
N VAL A 11 -12.54 -7.82 -3.87
CA VAL A 11 -11.11 -7.83 -4.17
C VAL A 11 -10.39 -8.91 -3.39
N GLY A 12 -10.67 -9.02 -2.08
CA GLY A 12 -10.10 -10.04 -1.22
C GLY A 12 -10.39 -11.46 -1.70
N PHE A 13 -11.64 -11.73 -2.12
CA PHE A 13 -12.03 -13.01 -2.71
C PHE A 13 -11.30 -13.29 -4.01
N ALA A 14 -11.22 -12.31 -4.92
CA ALA A 14 -10.52 -12.48 -6.20
C ALA A 14 -9.02 -12.78 -5.99
N VAL A 15 -8.35 -12.05 -5.10
CA VAL A 15 -6.94 -12.26 -4.75
C VAL A 15 -6.74 -13.63 -4.12
N ARG A 16 -7.56 -13.98 -3.11
CA ARG A 16 -7.46 -15.27 -2.42
C ARG A 16 -7.72 -16.45 -3.36
N ALA A 17 -8.72 -16.34 -4.23
CA ALA A 17 -9.02 -17.36 -5.24
C ALA A 17 -7.81 -17.56 -6.18
N THR A 18 -7.27 -16.47 -6.73
CA THR A 18 -6.13 -16.49 -7.66
C THR A 18 -4.87 -17.06 -7.01
N ARG A 19 -4.61 -16.69 -5.75
CA ARG A 19 -3.46 -17.23 -5.01
C ARG A 19 -3.63 -18.73 -4.75
N ARG A 20 -4.80 -19.18 -4.28
CA ARG A 20 -5.06 -20.59 -3.96
C ARG A 20 -5.06 -21.47 -5.19
N SER A 21 -5.62 -21.01 -6.31
CA SER A 21 -5.57 -21.75 -7.58
C SER A 21 -4.15 -21.92 -8.10
N SER A 22 -3.27 -20.96 -7.79
CA SER A 22 -1.86 -20.99 -8.19
C SER A 22 -0.95 -21.73 -7.19
N GLY A 23 -1.49 -22.21 -6.05
CA GLY A 23 -0.70 -22.92 -5.03
C GLY A 23 0.32 -22.04 -4.26
N ILE A 24 0.22 -20.72 -4.37
CA ILE A 24 1.19 -19.77 -3.80
C ILE A 24 0.89 -19.55 -2.30
N ARG A 25 1.91 -19.55 -1.45
CA ARG A 25 1.73 -19.20 -0.03
C ARG A 25 1.65 -17.68 0.15
N ILE A 26 1.04 -17.23 1.25
CA ILE A 26 0.93 -15.79 1.56
C ILE A 26 2.32 -15.13 1.61
N ASP A 27 3.31 -15.80 2.20
CA ASP A 27 4.68 -15.30 2.32
C ASP A 27 5.35 -15.12 0.94
N ASP A 28 5.16 -16.10 0.05
CA ASP A 28 5.71 -16.05 -1.31
C ASP A 28 5.06 -14.93 -2.13
N MET A 29 3.73 -14.79 -2.04
CA MET A 29 3.00 -13.72 -2.72
C MET A 29 3.43 -12.34 -2.24
N ALA A 30 3.66 -12.18 -0.93
CA ALA A 30 4.17 -10.94 -0.36
C ALA A 30 5.56 -10.59 -0.93
N GLY A 31 6.44 -11.58 -1.07
CA GLY A 31 7.75 -11.43 -1.71
C GLY A 31 7.66 -11.01 -3.18
N ILE A 32 6.82 -11.69 -3.97
CA ILE A 32 6.60 -11.40 -5.39
C ILE A 32 6.07 -9.96 -5.59
N CYS A 33 5.07 -9.57 -4.81
CA CYS A 33 4.41 -8.27 -4.95
C CYS A 33 5.18 -7.12 -4.26
N LYS A 34 6.27 -7.43 -3.53
CA LYS A 34 7.07 -6.50 -2.73
C LYS A 34 6.25 -5.77 -1.67
N VAL A 35 5.43 -6.52 -0.92
CA VAL A 35 4.56 -6.03 0.16
C VAL A 35 4.77 -6.83 1.43
N SER A 36 4.20 -6.38 2.56
CA SER A 36 4.26 -7.15 3.80
C SER A 36 3.28 -8.33 3.78
N LYS A 37 3.62 -9.41 4.50
CA LYS A 37 2.72 -10.54 4.74
C LYS A 37 1.38 -10.09 5.33
N GLN A 38 1.44 -9.14 6.27
CA GLN A 38 0.24 -8.59 6.90
C GLN A 38 -0.64 -7.86 5.89
N PHE A 39 -0.05 -7.10 4.97
CA PHE A 39 -0.82 -6.42 3.92
C PHE A 39 -1.56 -7.42 3.03
N VAL A 40 -0.89 -8.49 2.60
CA VAL A 40 -1.55 -9.56 1.84
C VAL A 40 -2.72 -10.17 2.61
N SER A 41 -2.51 -10.46 3.90
CA SER A 41 -3.56 -10.96 4.78
C SER A 41 -4.72 -9.97 4.86
N ASP A 42 -4.45 -8.70 5.13
CA ASP A 42 -5.47 -7.64 5.24
C ASP A 42 -6.30 -7.52 3.96
N VAL A 43 -5.67 -7.60 2.77
CA VAL A 43 -6.37 -7.59 1.49
C VAL A 43 -7.23 -8.84 1.31
N GLU A 44 -6.71 -10.04 1.58
CA GLU A 44 -7.50 -11.27 1.47
C GLU A 44 -8.70 -11.35 2.43
N HIS A 45 -8.67 -10.59 3.53
CA HIS A 45 -9.79 -10.45 4.47
C HIS A 45 -10.72 -9.28 4.13
N GLY A 46 -10.43 -8.52 3.07
CA GLY A 46 -11.27 -7.41 2.63
C GLY A 46 -11.23 -6.20 3.56
N LYS A 47 -10.12 -5.96 4.27
CA LYS A 47 -10.00 -4.82 5.18
C LYS A 47 -10.18 -3.50 4.42
N GLU A 48 -11.14 -2.69 4.83
CA GLU A 48 -11.51 -1.46 4.11
C GLU A 48 -10.37 -0.44 4.02
N THR A 49 -9.50 -0.40 5.02
CA THR A 49 -8.40 0.58 5.11
C THR A 49 -7.13 0.15 4.37
N VAL A 50 -7.21 -0.81 3.45
CA VAL A 50 -6.05 -1.21 2.64
C VAL A 50 -5.65 -0.08 1.70
N GLN A 51 -4.34 0.11 1.52
CA GLN A 51 -3.85 1.14 0.63
C GLN A 51 -4.20 0.80 -0.82
N MET A 52 -5.10 1.58 -1.43
CA MET A 52 -5.61 1.33 -2.78
C MET A 52 -4.49 1.24 -3.83
N GLY A 53 -3.54 2.17 -3.81
CA GLY A 53 -2.42 2.16 -4.75
C GLY A 53 -1.56 0.90 -4.69
N LEU A 54 -1.33 0.39 -3.47
CA LEU A 54 -0.58 -0.85 -3.27
C LEU A 54 -1.40 -2.07 -3.70
N THR A 55 -2.71 -2.03 -3.47
CA THR A 55 -3.65 -3.07 -3.88
C THR A 55 -3.69 -3.18 -5.40
N LEU A 56 -3.83 -2.06 -6.13
CA LEU A 56 -3.81 -2.03 -7.59
C LEU A 56 -2.50 -2.58 -8.18
N LYS A 57 -1.36 -2.22 -7.57
CA LYS A 57 -0.06 -2.78 -7.96
C LYS A 57 -0.05 -4.31 -7.78
N MET A 58 -0.49 -4.80 -6.62
CA MET A 58 -0.54 -6.24 -6.32
C MET A 58 -1.47 -6.99 -7.27
N LEU A 59 -2.64 -6.42 -7.60
CA LEU A 59 -3.56 -6.99 -8.58
C LEU A 59 -2.89 -7.11 -9.96
N SER A 60 -2.17 -6.08 -10.39
CA SER A 60 -1.39 -6.12 -11.63
C SER A 60 -0.29 -7.20 -11.61
N ASP A 61 0.43 -7.33 -10.49
CA ASP A 61 1.47 -8.36 -10.32
C ASP A 61 0.90 -9.79 -10.38
N LEU A 62 -0.35 -9.97 -9.95
CA LEU A 62 -1.11 -11.23 -10.03
C LEU A 62 -1.79 -11.46 -11.39
N GLY A 63 -1.67 -10.52 -12.33
CA GLY A 63 -2.33 -10.60 -13.64
C GLY A 63 -3.85 -10.32 -13.60
N ILE A 64 -4.36 -9.76 -12.51
CA ILE A 64 -5.77 -9.36 -12.35
C ILE A 64 -5.95 -7.98 -12.97
N ARG A 65 -6.79 -7.89 -14.00
CA ARG A 65 -7.13 -6.62 -14.66
C ARG A 65 -8.32 -5.96 -13.96
N VAL A 66 -8.21 -4.67 -13.70
CA VAL A 66 -9.27 -3.83 -13.12
C VAL A 66 -9.84 -2.94 -14.21
N PHE A 67 -11.17 -2.95 -14.34
CA PHE A 67 -11.90 -2.10 -15.27
C PHE A 67 -12.80 -1.17 -14.47
N LEU A 68 -12.90 0.07 -14.94
CA LEU A 68 -13.86 1.04 -14.42
C LEU A 68 -14.87 1.29 -15.53
N ASP A 69 -16.15 1.08 -15.21
CA ASP A 69 -17.24 1.47 -16.08
C ASP A 69 -17.52 2.95 -15.84
N ILE A 70 -17.33 3.77 -16.88
CA ILE A 70 -17.47 5.22 -16.83
C ILE A 70 -18.70 5.57 -17.67
N PRO A 71 -19.66 6.37 -17.15
CA PRO A 71 -20.82 6.74 -17.93
C PRO A 71 -20.42 7.56 -19.17
N PRO A 72 -21.11 7.40 -20.31
CA PRO A 72 -20.77 8.09 -21.57
C PRO A 72 -20.67 9.61 -21.44
N SER A 73 -21.46 10.21 -20.54
CA SER A 73 -21.45 11.64 -20.26
C SER A 73 -20.12 12.15 -19.66
N ALA A 74 -19.32 11.28 -19.04
CA ALA A 74 -18.06 11.63 -18.40
C ALA A 74 -16.82 11.27 -19.24
N GLU A 75 -16.97 10.57 -20.36
CA GLU A 75 -15.85 10.09 -21.19
C GLU A 75 -14.99 11.22 -21.76
N GLN A 76 -15.65 12.28 -22.27
CA GLN A 76 -14.97 13.45 -22.83
C GLN A 76 -14.10 14.13 -21.76
N MET A 77 -14.69 14.36 -20.59
CA MET A 77 -14.00 14.96 -19.45
C MET A 77 -12.83 14.10 -18.97
N PHE A 78 -13.00 12.78 -18.87
CA PHE A 78 -11.92 11.87 -18.50
C PHE A 78 -10.73 11.96 -19.47
N THR A 79 -11.02 12.02 -20.77
CA THR A 79 -10.00 12.14 -21.82
C THR A 79 -9.27 13.48 -21.74
N GLU A 80 -9.98 14.58 -21.50
CA GLU A 80 -9.41 15.91 -21.34
C GLU A 80 -8.50 15.99 -20.10
N LEU A 81 -8.97 15.49 -18.95
CA LEU A 81 -8.19 15.47 -17.70
C LEU A 81 -6.92 14.62 -17.82
N LYS A 82 -6.94 13.55 -18.62
CA LYS A 82 -5.77 12.73 -18.87
C LYS A 82 -4.73 13.42 -19.77
N LYS A 83 -5.18 14.27 -20.70
CA LYS A 83 -4.32 15.05 -21.62
C LYS A 83 -3.65 16.25 -20.94
N SER A 84 -4.33 16.90 -19.99
CA SER A 84 -3.90 18.18 -19.40
C SER A 84 -2.73 18.11 -18.40
N GLY A 85 -2.05 16.96 -18.27
CA GLY A 85 -0.82 16.86 -17.48
C GLY A 85 -0.96 16.30 -16.06
N GLY A 86 -2.12 15.73 -15.73
CA GLY A 86 -2.28 14.83 -14.58
C GLY A 86 -2.85 15.45 -13.31
N LEU A 87 -3.23 14.56 -12.38
CA LEU A 87 -3.73 14.94 -11.06
C LEU A 87 -2.60 15.55 -10.23
N LYS A 88 -2.84 16.68 -9.57
CA LYS A 88 -1.92 17.20 -8.56
C LYS A 88 -1.73 16.11 -7.50
N PRO A 89 -0.49 15.73 -7.14
CA PRO A 89 -0.30 14.77 -6.08
C PRO A 89 -0.93 15.34 -4.81
N ALA A 90 -1.79 14.55 -4.15
CA ALA A 90 -2.20 14.86 -2.79
C ALA A 90 -0.91 14.91 -1.96
N GLY A 91 -0.54 16.11 -1.51
CA GLY A 91 0.72 16.31 -0.81
C GLY A 91 0.79 15.34 0.36
N PHE A 92 1.75 14.42 0.34
CA PHE A 92 2.19 13.84 1.60
C PHE A 92 2.72 15.01 2.40
N ALA A 93 2.10 15.32 3.54
CA ALA A 93 2.70 16.21 4.50
C ALA A 93 4.05 15.60 4.88
N THR A 94 5.13 16.05 4.26
CA THR A 94 6.49 15.71 4.66
C THR A 94 6.59 16.22 6.08
N THR A 95 6.75 15.32 7.05
CA THR A 95 7.16 15.70 8.40
C THR A 95 8.42 16.53 8.25
N ALA A 96 8.28 17.85 8.41
CA ALA A 96 9.38 18.78 8.42
C ALA A 96 10.39 18.28 9.46
N LYS A 97 11.67 18.25 9.08
CA LYS A 97 12.82 17.97 9.94
C LYS A 97 12.59 18.52 11.34
N ILE A 98 12.30 17.65 12.32
CA ILE A 98 12.52 17.99 13.73
C ILE A 98 14.03 18.08 13.88
N LYS A 99 14.53 19.31 13.80
CA LYS A 99 15.89 19.68 14.18
C LYS A 99 16.02 19.29 15.66
N ARG A 100 16.63 18.15 15.95
CA ARG A 100 17.11 17.84 17.31
C ARG A 100 18.23 18.83 17.60
N SER A 101 17.86 20.01 18.09
CA SER A 101 18.76 20.90 18.81
C SER A 101 19.28 20.13 20.02
N GLY A 102 20.61 20.14 20.18
CA GLY A 102 21.30 19.32 21.16
C GLY A 102 20.97 19.63 22.61
N GLY A 103 21.42 18.72 23.46
CA GLY A 103 21.68 18.94 24.88
C GLY A 103 20.65 18.31 25.82
N VAL A 104 20.95 17.11 26.33
CA VAL A 104 21.26 16.89 27.76
C VAL A 104 21.97 15.54 27.94
N ASP A 105 22.94 15.53 28.84
CA ASP A 105 24.07 14.59 28.94
C ASP A 105 23.69 13.12 29.20
N PRO A 106 24.37 12.15 28.57
CA PRO A 106 24.24 10.77 28.95
C PRO A 106 25.07 10.53 30.21
N LEU A 107 24.37 10.37 31.34
CA LEU A 107 24.77 9.47 32.43
C LEU A 107 26.26 9.56 32.81
N THR A 108 26.60 10.57 33.62
CA THR A 108 27.79 10.51 34.47
C THR A 108 27.71 9.27 35.36
N PRO A 109 28.60 8.26 35.23
CA PRO A 109 28.74 7.25 36.26
C PRO A 109 29.63 7.83 37.36
N ALA A 110 29.13 7.77 38.58
CA ALA A 110 29.84 8.18 39.77
C ALA A 110 31.13 7.35 40.00
N SER A 111 32.13 8.04 40.54
CA SER A 111 33.16 7.55 41.48
C SER A 111 34.25 6.55 41.04
N ARG A 112 35.47 7.10 41.03
CA ARG A 112 36.71 6.62 41.71
C ARG A 112 37.16 5.17 41.46
N THR A 113 38.13 5.03 40.57
CA THR A 113 39.19 4.01 40.69
C THR A 113 40.46 4.63 41.26
N ARG A 114 40.93 4.05 42.37
CA ARG A 114 42.26 4.27 42.98
C ARG A 114 43.37 3.81 42.03
N SER A 115 44.48 4.54 42.00
CA SER A 115 45.81 3.95 41.77
C SER A 115 46.90 4.81 42.41
N ARG A 116 47.48 4.28 43.49
CA ARG A 116 48.92 4.34 43.75
C ARG A 116 49.45 2.96 43.45
#